data_AF-A0A090EFH4-F1
#
_entry.id   AF-A0A090EFH4-F1
#
_cell.length_a   1.000
_cell.length_b   1.000
_cell.length_c   1.000
_cell.angle_alpha   90.00
_cell.angle_beta   90.00
_cell.angle_gamma   90.00
#
_symmetry.space_group_name_H-M   'P 1'
#
loop_
_entity.id
_entity.type
_entity.pdbx_description
1 polymer ?
#
loop_
_entity_poly.entity_id
_entity_poly.type
_entity_poly.pdbx_seq_one_letter_code
_entity_poly.pdbx_strand_id
1 'polypeptide(L)'
;MWILSNDTPFAAQESWTRDERGHEVWLIAIKASFEIGPDGKQRLLKDQTPVNLAPVYGADPNELLDETDLNLEKKHTDILVEGHVYAPGGHPNVESMARIKVGDLDKTLNVVGDRVFMPGPVSVRMSRAEPFTKIPISWRRTYGGTDREASKPDWDQRNPVGTGFAVDPQRLIGRTGPNFQYPDAPYRDHRSGKPAGFGPVARHWLPRMKYAGTYGEEWEKTRDPLLPLDFSRMYYQCAPEDQQTKAPLIGYEEVRLGNFTSDGFLQFLLPRITFDMTTEFYNRPDRKNGEAAIHTLRIKPDLRQFSITWMSTLPVPYDEERLKMTSLSIRKRIGISPKIAATGVWLAEGQQ
;
A
#
# COMPACT_ATOMS: atom_id res chain seq x y z
N MET A 1 -1.67 -31.74 -4.61
CA MET A 1 -1.07 -30.66 -3.80
C MET A 1 -0.30 -29.81 -4.78
N TRP A 2 -0.67 -28.54 -4.95
CA TRP A 2 0.07 -27.62 -5.82
C TRP A 2 1.38 -27.25 -5.11
N ILE A 3 2.51 -27.41 -5.79
CA ILE A 3 3.83 -27.20 -5.18
C ILE A 3 4.48 -25.97 -5.81
N LEU A 4 5.04 -25.09 -4.98
CA LEU A 4 5.94 -24.03 -5.42
C LEU A 4 7.39 -24.40 -5.07
N SER A 5 8.21 -24.64 -6.09
CA SER A 5 9.66 -24.76 -5.94
C SER A 5 10.27 -23.37 -6.06
N ASN A 6 10.65 -22.78 -4.93
CA ASN A 6 11.20 -21.43 -4.85
C ASN A 6 12.74 -21.48 -4.75
N ASP A 7 13.43 -21.25 -5.87
CA ASP A 7 14.89 -21.18 -5.94
C ASP A 7 15.42 -19.74 -5.75
N THR A 8 14.60 -18.85 -5.20
CA THR A 8 14.96 -17.45 -4.90
C THR A 8 15.17 -17.27 -3.40
N PRO A 9 15.94 -16.25 -2.97
CA PRO A 9 16.07 -15.94 -1.56
C PRO A 9 14.88 -15.12 -1.01
N PHE A 10 13.78 -15.00 -1.77
CA PHE A 10 12.62 -14.18 -1.42
C PHE A 10 11.50 -15.04 -0.81
N ALA A 11 10.60 -14.41 -0.06
CA ALA A 11 9.35 -15.06 0.28
C ALA A 11 8.51 -15.21 -0.99
N ALA A 12 7.88 -16.36 -1.17
CA ALA A 12 6.96 -16.58 -2.28
C ALA A 12 5.80 -17.45 -1.82
N GLN A 13 4.64 -17.23 -2.43
CA GLN A 13 3.45 -18.00 -2.15
C GLN A 13 2.64 -18.19 -3.43
N GLU A 14 2.16 -19.41 -3.60
CA GLU A 14 1.20 -19.77 -4.60
C GLU A 14 -0.24 -19.76 -4.07
N SER A 15 -1.18 -19.43 -4.95
CA SER A 15 -2.61 -19.51 -4.70
C SER A 15 -3.36 -19.62 -6.03
N TRP A 16 -4.67 -19.78 -5.98
CA TRP A 16 -5.51 -19.65 -7.17
C TRP A 16 -6.77 -18.87 -6.83
N THR A 17 -7.34 -18.24 -7.84
CA THR A 17 -8.61 -17.53 -7.73
C THR A 17 -9.40 -17.65 -9.02
N ARG A 18 -10.59 -17.06 -9.06
CA ARG A 18 -11.38 -16.91 -10.29
C ARG A 18 -11.42 -15.45 -10.70
N ASP A 19 -11.31 -15.21 -12.00
CA ASP A 19 -11.55 -13.90 -12.57
C ASP A 19 -13.06 -13.57 -12.60
N GLU A 20 -13.39 -12.37 -13.08
CA GLU A 20 -14.76 -11.87 -13.20
C GLU A 20 -15.65 -12.74 -14.12
N ARG A 21 -15.04 -13.58 -14.96
CA ARG A 21 -15.71 -14.51 -15.88
C ARG A 21 -15.77 -15.95 -15.33
N GLY A 22 -15.21 -16.19 -14.15
CA GLY A 22 -15.14 -17.50 -13.52
C GLY A 22 -13.96 -18.35 -13.99
N HIS A 23 -13.06 -17.84 -14.83
CA HIS A 23 -11.87 -18.60 -15.21
C HIS A 23 -10.92 -18.72 -14.04
N GLU A 24 -10.41 -19.93 -13.82
CA GLU A 24 -9.36 -20.15 -12.83
C GLU A 24 -8.05 -19.51 -13.26
N VAL A 25 -7.43 -18.83 -12.31
CA VAL A 25 -6.15 -18.16 -12.49
C VAL A 25 -5.21 -18.60 -11.37
N TRP A 26 -4.09 -19.16 -11.79
CA TRP A 26 -2.98 -19.51 -10.93
C TRP A 26 -2.16 -18.27 -10.60
N LEU A 27 -1.86 -18.09 -9.31
CA LEU A 27 -1.26 -16.88 -8.75
C LEU A 27 0.07 -17.24 -8.09
N ILE A 28 1.13 -16.49 -8.40
CA ILE A 28 2.40 -16.54 -7.66
C ILE A 28 2.73 -15.14 -7.19
N ALA A 29 2.69 -14.93 -5.88
CA ALA A 29 3.17 -13.72 -5.22
C ALA A 29 4.62 -13.91 -4.77
N ILE A 30 5.46 -12.90 -4.98
CA ILE A 30 6.87 -12.89 -4.61
C ILE A 30 7.13 -11.62 -3.82
N LYS A 31 7.71 -11.72 -2.62
CA LYS A 31 8.03 -10.58 -1.77
C LYS A 31 9.51 -10.59 -1.38
N ALA A 32 10.23 -9.57 -1.83
CA ALA A 32 11.62 -9.33 -1.46
C ALA A 32 11.69 -8.17 -0.47
N SER A 33 12.38 -8.37 0.65
CA SER A 33 12.55 -7.38 1.73
C SER A 33 14.02 -7.01 1.90
N PHE A 34 14.30 -5.72 2.02
CA PHE A 34 15.65 -5.16 2.07
C PHE A 34 15.81 -4.20 3.24
N GLU A 35 17.03 -4.14 3.77
CA GLU A 35 17.55 -3.04 4.58
C GLU A 35 18.23 -2.00 3.68
N ILE A 36 18.16 -0.73 4.06
CA ILE A 36 18.78 0.41 3.40
C ILE A 36 19.91 0.96 4.28
N GLY A 37 21.14 0.84 3.78
CA GLY A 37 22.32 1.40 4.43
C GLY A 37 22.30 2.93 4.52
N PRO A 38 23.20 3.53 5.32
CA PRO A 38 23.39 4.99 5.37
C PRO A 38 23.76 5.61 4.01
N ASP A 39 24.46 4.85 3.16
CA ASP A 39 24.85 5.22 1.79
C ASP A 39 23.75 4.94 0.75
N GLY A 40 22.56 4.54 1.20
CA GLY A 40 21.42 4.21 0.35
C GLY A 40 21.50 2.83 -0.30
N LYS A 41 22.58 2.06 -0.12
CA LYS A 41 22.69 0.71 -0.70
C LYS A 41 21.73 -0.27 -0.03
N GLN A 42 21.18 -1.18 -0.83
CA GLN A 42 20.20 -2.14 -0.36
C GLN A 42 20.88 -3.48 -0.05
N ARG A 43 20.54 -4.06 1.09
CA ARG A 43 20.95 -5.42 1.47
C ARG A 43 19.71 -6.26 1.68
N LEU A 44 19.71 -7.47 1.15
CA LEU A 44 18.59 -8.38 1.36
C LEU A 44 18.48 -8.70 2.86
N LEU A 45 17.27 -8.67 3.41
CA LEU A 45 17.05 -9.11 4.79
C LEU A 45 17.30 -10.61 4.89
N LYS A 46 17.97 -11.04 5.96
CA LYS A 46 18.14 -12.46 6.25
C LYS A 46 16.79 -13.14 6.48
N ASP A 47 15.95 -12.50 7.29
CA ASP A 47 14.58 -12.95 7.55
C ASP A 47 13.62 -12.15 6.65
N GLN A 48 13.18 -12.79 5.57
CA GLN A 48 12.26 -12.16 4.62
C GLN A 48 10.87 -11.95 5.24
N THR A 49 10.24 -10.81 4.96
CA THR A 49 8.83 -10.61 5.33
C THR A 49 7.99 -11.58 4.49
N PRO A 50 7.09 -12.37 5.11
CA PRO A 50 6.27 -13.32 4.39
C PRO A 50 5.28 -12.61 3.45
N VAL A 51 4.80 -13.36 2.45
CA VAL A 51 3.65 -12.94 1.64
C VAL A 51 2.42 -12.89 2.54
N ASN A 52 1.65 -11.81 2.45
CA ASN A 52 0.41 -11.67 3.18
C ASN A 52 -0.69 -12.44 2.45
N LEU A 53 -1.19 -13.49 3.09
CA LEU A 53 -2.27 -14.31 2.54
C LEU A 53 -3.63 -13.62 2.72
N ALA A 54 -3.78 -12.82 3.76
CA ALA A 54 -5.00 -12.13 4.12
C ALA A 54 -4.69 -10.66 4.53
N PRO A 55 -5.69 -9.78 4.47
CA PRO A 55 -5.57 -8.42 5.00
C PRO A 55 -5.23 -8.43 6.49
N VAL A 56 -4.36 -7.51 6.91
CA VAL A 56 -3.96 -7.30 8.32
C VAL A 56 -4.62 -6.03 8.81
N TYR A 57 -5.41 -6.14 9.87
CA TYR A 57 -6.08 -5.02 10.52
C TYR A 57 -5.41 -4.67 11.86
N GLY A 58 -5.57 -3.43 12.28
CA GLY A 58 -5.06 -2.96 13.56
C GLY A 58 -5.94 -3.37 14.73
N ALA A 59 -5.75 -2.69 15.87
CA ALA A 59 -6.67 -2.83 17.00
C ALA A 59 -8.10 -2.38 16.64
N ASP A 60 -8.24 -1.45 15.68
CA ASP A 60 -9.52 -1.32 14.97
C ASP A 60 -9.62 -2.39 13.88
N PRO A 61 -10.69 -3.19 13.83
CA PRO A 61 -10.96 -4.02 12.66
C PRO A 61 -11.31 -3.18 11.41
N ASN A 62 -11.57 -1.88 11.55
CA ASN A 62 -11.83 -0.99 10.41
C ASN A 62 -10.56 -0.31 9.86
N GLU A 63 -9.41 -0.41 10.54
CA GLU A 63 -8.14 0.19 10.10
C GLU A 63 -7.26 -0.88 9.46
N LEU A 64 -7.13 -0.83 8.14
CA LEU A 64 -6.26 -1.71 7.38
C LEU A 64 -4.79 -1.28 7.61
N LEU A 65 -3.96 -2.19 8.10
CA LEU A 65 -2.52 -1.99 8.26
C LEU A 65 -1.74 -2.52 7.05
N ASP A 66 -2.19 -3.63 6.48
CA ASP A 66 -1.64 -4.20 5.26
C ASP A 66 -2.70 -4.98 4.46
N GLU A 67 -2.58 -4.99 3.14
CA GLU A 67 -3.49 -5.73 2.26
C GLU A 67 -2.92 -7.14 1.96
N THR A 68 -3.77 -8.05 1.48
CA THR A 68 -3.27 -9.30 0.88
C THR A 68 -2.40 -8.98 -0.34
N ASP A 69 -1.34 -9.75 -0.54
CA ASP A 69 -0.51 -9.65 -1.75
C ASP A 69 -1.16 -10.39 -2.94
N LEU A 70 -2.12 -11.28 -2.66
CA LEU A 70 -2.76 -12.18 -3.63
C LEU A 70 -3.95 -11.52 -4.36
N ASN A 71 -3.70 -10.40 -5.04
CA ASN A 71 -4.70 -9.75 -5.89
C ASN A 71 -4.47 -10.11 -7.35
N LEU A 72 -5.54 -10.38 -8.09
CA LEU A 72 -5.47 -10.85 -9.48
C LEU A 72 -4.70 -9.91 -10.40
N GLU A 73 -4.87 -8.59 -10.23
CA GLU A 73 -4.14 -7.59 -10.98
C GLU A 73 -4.16 -6.26 -10.23
N LYS A 74 -3.02 -5.58 -10.21
CA LYS A 74 -2.93 -4.17 -9.90
C LYS A 74 -2.42 -3.43 -11.13
N LYS A 75 -3.22 -2.51 -11.65
CA LYS A 75 -2.89 -1.72 -12.85
C LYS A 75 -1.72 -0.75 -12.60
N HIS A 76 -1.52 -0.40 -11.34
CA HIS A 76 -0.52 0.55 -10.87
C HIS A 76 0.26 -0.06 -9.71
N THR A 77 1.46 0.45 -9.45
CA THR A 77 2.15 0.10 -8.20
C THR A 77 1.59 0.96 -7.08
N ASP A 78 1.10 0.31 -6.03
CA ASP A 78 0.74 0.96 -4.77
C ASP A 78 2.00 1.30 -3.97
N ILE A 79 2.18 2.56 -3.58
CA ILE A 79 3.30 2.99 -2.72
C ILE A 79 2.77 3.28 -1.31
N LEU A 80 3.18 2.45 -0.36
CA LEU A 80 2.74 2.52 1.04
C LEU A 80 3.90 2.86 1.97
N VAL A 81 3.64 3.71 2.97
CA VAL A 81 4.61 4.04 4.02
C VAL A 81 4.05 3.67 5.38
N GLU A 82 4.81 2.88 6.13
CA GLU A 82 4.54 2.51 7.52
C GLU A 82 5.64 3.09 8.41
N GLY A 83 5.27 3.80 9.47
CA GLY A 83 6.23 4.41 10.39
C GLY A 83 5.76 5.78 10.87
N HIS A 84 6.70 6.71 10.99
CA HIS A 84 6.44 8.06 11.50
C HIS A 84 6.87 9.16 10.52
N VAL A 85 6.27 10.34 10.71
CA VAL A 85 6.80 11.60 10.19
C VAL A 85 7.54 12.31 11.32
N TYR A 86 8.77 12.71 11.05
CA TYR A 86 9.67 13.38 12.00
C TYR A 86 9.58 14.90 11.86
N ALA A 87 9.79 15.61 12.96
CA ALA A 87 10.01 17.04 12.92
C ALA A 87 11.38 17.36 12.30
N PRO A 88 11.52 18.48 11.56
CA PRO A 88 12.78 18.83 10.91
C PRO A 88 13.97 18.89 11.88
N GLY A 89 15.07 18.23 11.52
CA GLY A 89 16.29 18.18 12.34
C GLY A 89 16.15 17.40 13.66
N GLY A 90 15.04 16.68 13.86
CA GLY A 90 14.80 15.89 15.08
C GLY A 90 14.50 16.71 16.33
N HIS A 91 14.33 18.03 16.21
CA HIS A 91 13.98 18.92 17.33
C HIS A 91 12.47 19.06 17.46
N PRO A 92 11.93 19.24 18.69
CA PRO A 92 10.50 19.49 18.87
C PRO A 92 10.01 20.67 18.04
N ASN A 93 9.03 20.41 17.17
CA ASN A 93 8.38 21.43 16.35
C ASN A 93 6.87 21.17 16.30
N VAL A 94 6.09 22.21 16.02
CA VAL A 94 4.62 22.09 15.91
C VAL A 94 4.16 21.66 14.53
N GLU A 95 5.05 21.73 13.52
CA GLU A 95 4.77 21.38 12.13
C GLU A 95 5.95 20.65 11.48
N SER A 96 5.64 19.79 10.50
CA SER A 96 6.59 19.16 9.58
C SER A 96 5.95 18.99 8.20
N MET A 97 6.78 18.70 7.21
CA MET A 97 6.36 18.40 5.84
C MET A 97 6.94 17.05 5.42
N ALA A 98 6.08 16.07 5.19
CA ALA A 98 6.46 14.75 4.73
C ALA A 98 6.32 14.66 3.21
N ARG A 99 7.38 14.25 2.51
CA ARG A 99 7.37 14.14 1.04
C ARG A 99 7.93 12.82 0.55
N ILE A 100 7.21 12.15 -0.34
CA ILE A 100 7.64 10.94 -1.03
C ILE A 100 7.74 11.21 -2.53
N LYS A 101 8.86 10.81 -3.13
CA LYS A 101 9.07 10.84 -4.58
C LYS A 101 9.59 9.50 -5.06
N VAL A 102 8.85 8.86 -5.98
CA VAL A 102 9.19 7.57 -6.59
C VAL A 102 8.65 7.54 -8.02
N GLY A 103 9.50 7.37 -9.02
CA GLY A 103 9.07 7.39 -10.42
C GLY A 103 8.35 8.70 -10.78
N ASP A 104 7.09 8.59 -11.22
CA ASP A 104 6.22 9.71 -11.57
C ASP A 104 5.43 10.30 -10.38
N LEU A 105 5.52 9.69 -9.21
CA LEU A 105 4.81 10.07 -8.00
C LEU A 105 5.61 11.12 -7.20
N ASP A 106 4.92 12.16 -6.76
CA ASP A 106 5.47 13.23 -5.91
C ASP A 106 4.37 13.73 -4.96
N LYS A 107 4.31 13.15 -3.76
CA LYS A 107 3.28 13.46 -2.75
C LYS A 107 3.89 14.18 -1.57
N THR A 108 3.23 15.26 -1.15
CA THR A 108 3.61 16.05 0.03
C THR A 108 2.41 16.22 0.94
N LEU A 109 2.58 15.93 2.23
CA LEU A 109 1.60 16.23 3.28
C LEU A 109 2.21 17.15 4.34
N ASN A 110 1.43 18.11 4.80
CA ASN A 110 1.72 18.87 6.01
C ASN A 110 1.27 18.06 7.23
N VAL A 111 2.13 18.01 8.25
CA VAL A 111 1.88 17.30 9.49
C VAL A 111 1.93 18.30 10.63
N VAL A 112 0.81 18.46 11.33
CA VAL A 112 0.67 19.36 12.47
C VAL A 112 0.64 18.54 13.76
N GLY A 113 1.25 19.09 14.80
CA GLY A 113 1.26 18.55 16.16
C GLY A 113 -0.15 18.25 16.69
N ASP A 114 -0.19 17.46 17.77
CA ASP A 114 -1.46 17.09 18.39
C ASP A 114 -2.23 18.34 18.82
N ARG A 115 -3.53 18.30 18.54
CA ARG A 115 -4.48 19.38 18.81
C ARG A 115 -5.75 18.76 19.36
N VAL A 116 -6.43 19.48 20.24
CA VAL A 116 -7.71 19.05 20.82
C VAL A 116 -8.78 20.09 20.49
N PHE A 117 -9.98 19.64 20.16
CA PHE A 117 -11.12 20.54 20.00
C PHE A 117 -11.61 21.03 21.36
N MET A 118 -11.86 22.34 21.46
CA MET A 118 -12.28 23.02 22.68
C MET A 118 -13.49 23.91 22.39
N PRO A 119 -14.25 24.32 23.42
CA PRO A 119 -15.26 25.37 23.27
C PRO A 119 -14.67 26.64 22.65
N GLY A 120 -15.34 27.16 21.63
CA GLY A 120 -15.03 28.40 20.97
C GLY A 120 -16.21 29.39 21.04
N PRO A 121 -16.01 30.66 20.67
CA PRO A 121 -17.05 31.68 20.76
C PRO A 121 -18.27 31.44 19.85
N VAL A 122 -18.08 30.79 18.70
CA VAL A 122 -19.14 30.52 17.70
C VAL A 122 -19.53 29.04 17.68
N SER A 123 -18.59 28.13 17.93
CA SER A 123 -18.78 26.68 17.88
C SER A 123 -17.60 26.00 18.61
N VAL A 124 -16.91 25.07 17.97
CA VAL A 124 -15.64 24.50 18.44
C VAL A 124 -14.45 25.18 17.76
N ARG A 125 -13.33 25.20 18.47
CA ARG A 125 -12.03 25.65 17.95
C ARG A 125 -10.97 24.62 18.30
N MET A 126 -9.88 24.59 17.53
CA MET A 126 -8.73 23.75 17.87
C MET A 126 -7.81 24.46 18.86
N SER A 127 -7.11 23.68 19.70
CA SER A 127 -5.99 24.17 20.51
C SER A 127 -4.81 24.59 19.63
N ARG A 128 -3.82 25.23 20.26
CA ARG A 128 -2.49 25.32 19.66
C ARG A 128 -1.95 23.91 19.49
N ALA A 129 -1.18 23.70 18.42
CA ALA A 129 -0.51 22.43 18.18
C ALA A 129 0.58 22.21 19.24
N GLU A 130 0.63 21.00 19.76
CA GLU A 130 1.69 20.56 20.68
C GLU A 130 2.97 20.25 19.88
N PRO A 131 4.16 20.69 20.36
CA PRO A 131 5.42 20.30 19.74
C PRO A 131 5.62 18.79 19.76
N PHE A 132 6.12 18.24 18.65
CA PHE A 132 6.43 16.83 18.50
C PHE A 132 7.82 16.64 17.91
N THR A 133 8.43 15.47 18.17
CA THR A 133 9.63 15.02 17.46
C THR A 133 9.30 14.03 16.35
N LYS A 134 8.24 13.23 16.53
CA LYS A 134 7.65 12.38 15.49
C LYS A 134 6.16 12.11 15.73
N ILE A 135 5.39 11.87 14.67
CA ILE A 135 3.98 11.49 14.69
C ILE A 135 3.78 10.20 13.87
N PRO A 136 3.09 9.17 14.40
CA PRO A 136 2.86 7.93 13.66
C PRO A 136 1.89 8.15 12.50
N ILE A 137 2.18 7.50 11.38
CA ILE A 137 1.31 7.45 10.20
C ILE A 137 0.15 6.50 10.54
N SER A 138 -1.07 7.03 10.58
CA SER A 138 -2.29 6.25 10.80
C SER A 138 -3.49 7.01 10.26
N TRP A 139 -4.47 6.29 9.70
CA TRP A 139 -5.70 6.90 9.19
C TRP A 139 -6.54 7.55 10.28
N ARG A 140 -6.42 7.09 11.53
CA ARG A 140 -7.04 7.68 12.72
C ARG A 140 -6.59 9.10 13.01
N ARG A 141 -5.39 9.46 12.53
CA ARG A 141 -4.78 10.80 12.67
C ARG A 141 -5.05 11.71 11.49
N THR A 142 -5.92 11.30 10.56
CA THR A 142 -6.27 12.08 9.37
C THR A 142 -7.74 12.46 9.44
N TYR A 143 -8.17 13.41 8.60
CA TYR A 143 -9.57 13.81 8.58
C TYR A 143 -10.50 12.63 8.27
N GLY A 144 -11.64 12.59 8.96
CA GLY A 144 -12.68 11.58 8.80
C GLY A 144 -13.32 11.27 10.14
N GLY A 145 -13.93 10.10 10.25
CA GLY A 145 -14.55 9.62 11.49
C GLY A 145 -16.03 9.27 11.33
N THR A 146 -16.59 8.76 12.42
CA THR A 146 -17.97 8.32 12.53
C THR A 146 -18.61 9.00 13.75
N ASP A 147 -19.81 9.56 13.58
CA ASP A 147 -20.63 10.12 14.66
C ASP A 147 -21.92 9.30 14.82
N ARG A 148 -21.84 8.24 15.63
CA ARG A 148 -22.96 7.31 15.87
C ARG A 148 -24.01 7.84 16.84
N GLU A 149 -23.68 8.85 17.63
CA GLU A 149 -24.53 9.32 18.73
C GLU A 149 -25.38 10.54 18.33
N ALA A 150 -25.15 11.09 17.14
CA ALA A 150 -26.01 12.13 16.59
C ALA A 150 -27.44 11.64 16.38
N SER A 151 -28.41 12.56 16.38
CA SER A 151 -29.82 12.24 16.12
C SER A 151 -30.03 11.54 14.77
N LYS A 152 -29.19 11.87 13.78
CA LYS A 152 -29.01 11.14 12.54
C LYS A 152 -27.53 10.74 12.43
N PRO A 153 -27.17 9.49 12.75
CA PRO A 153 -25.80 9.00 12.62
C PRO A 153 -25.26 9.20 11.21
N ASP A 154 -23.99 9.56 11.11
CA ASP A 154 -23.29 9.74 9.83
C ASP A 154 -21.79 9.46 9.98
N TRP A 155 -21.09 9.29 8.87
CA TRP A 155 -19.65 9.06 8.83
C TRP A 155 -19.02 9.53 7.53
N ASP A 156 -17.75 9.88 7.59
CA ASP A 156 -16.98 10.11 6.37
C ASP A 156 -16.64 8.77 5.72
N GLN A 157 -17.36 8.42 4.65
CA GLN A 157 -17.16 7.17 3.91
C GLN A 157 -15.75 7.02 3.34
N ARG A 158 -14.97 8.11 3.22
CA ARG A 158 -13.59 8.08 2.71
C ARG A 158 -12.59 7.65 3.76
N ASN A 159 -12.88 7.90 5.05
CA ASN A 159 -12.08 7.47 6.19
C ASN A 159 -12.94 7.40 7.47
N PRO A 160 -13.71 6.32 7.68
CA PRO A 160 -14.62 6.20 8.82
C PRO A 160 -13.93 6.12 10.19
N VAL A 161 -12.64 5.79 10.23
CA VAL A 161 -11.83 5.65 11.46
C VAL A 161 -11.05 6.91 11.82
N GLY A 162 -11.11 7.94 10.97
CA GLY A 162 -10.40 9.21 11.15
C GLY A 162 -10.91 10.05 12.31
N THR A 163 -10.44 11.29 12.35
CA THR A 163 -10.86 12.28 13.34
C THR A 163 -11.21 13.62 12.71
N GLY A 164 -11.93 14.46 13.44
CA GLY A 164 -12.35 15.79 13.02
C GLY A 164 -13.67 15.83 12.25
N PHE A 165 -14.29 14.70 11.89
CA PHE A 165 -15.68 14.67 11.42
C PHE A 165 -16.67 14.60 12.58
N ALA A 166 -17.77 15.34 12.49
CA ALA A 166 -18.95 15.14 13.34
C ALA A 166 -20.22 15.64 12.64
N VAL A 167 -21.38 15.12 13.03
CA VAL A 167 -22.67 15.70 12.59
C VAL A 167 -22.96 16.95 13.41
N ASP A 168 -22.73 16.88 14.72
CA ASP A 168 -22.76 18.02 15.64
C ASP A 168 -21.33 18.37 16.06
N PRO A 169 -20.82 19.57 15.71
CA PRO A 169 -19.46 19.97 16.05
C PRO A 169 -19.18 19.95 17.56
N GLN A 170 -20.18 20.14 18.43
CA GLN A 170 -19.96 20.11 19.89
C GLN A 170 -19.46 18.74 20.38
N ARG A 171 -19.77 17.66 19.66
CA ARG A 171 -19.29 16.30 19.97
C ARG A 171 -17.80 16.11 19.70
N LEU A 172 -17.16 17.06 19.01
CA LEU A 172 -15.72 17.07 18.85
C LEU A 172 -14.99 17.52 20.11
N ILE A 173 -15.63 18.27 21.03
CA ILE A 173 -14.95 18.80 22.22
C ILE A 173 -14.27 17.67 23.00
N GLY A 174 -12.98 17.85 23.29
CA GLY A 174 -12.13 16.84 23.96
C GLY A 174 -11.55 15.77 23.03
N ARG A 175 -11.99 15.69 21.77
CA ARG A 175 -11.39 14.80 20.75
C ARG A 175 -10.17 15.45 20.09
N THR A 176 -9.28 14.60 19.58
CA THR A 176 -8.09 15.03 18.85
C THR A 176 -8.43 15.51 17.44
N GLY A 177 -7.68 16.48 16.94
CA GLY A 177 -7.76 16.96 15.57
C GLY A 177 -6.91 16.16 14.59
N PRO A 178 -7.16 16.26 13.28
CA PRO A 178 -6.32 15.60 12.28
C PRO A 178 -4.91 16.20 12.26
N ASN A 179 -3.88 15.35 12.23
CA ASN A 179 -2.48 15.76 12.11
C ASN A 179 -2.08 15.95 10.64
N PHE A 180 -2.50 15.02 9.77
CA PHE A 180 -2.08 14.98 8.37
C PHE A 180 -3.05 15.71 7.45
N GLN A 181 -2.52 16.61 6.62
CA GLN A 181 -3.30 17.47 5.74
C GLN A 181 -2.58 17.67 4.41
N TYR A 182 -3.36 17.84 3.33
CA TYR A 182 -2.78 18.28 2.06
C TYR A 182 -2.42 19.77 2.13
N PRO A 183 -1.30 20.22 1.54
CA PRO A 183 -0.91 21.63 1.54
C PRO A 183 -1.95 22.56 0.91
N ASP A 184 -2.67 22.09 -0.11
CA ASP A 184 -3.72 22.81 -0.84
C ASP A 184 -5.13 22.64 -0.26
N ALA A 185 -5.31 21.69 0.67
CA ALA A 185 -6.58 21.41 1.32
C ALA A 185 -6.40 21.19 2.85
N PRO A 186 -6.00 22.23 3.60
CA PRO A 186 -5.92 22.16 5.06
C PRO A 186 -7.30 21.94 5.67
N TYR A 187 -7.33 21.36 6.87
CA TYR A 187 -8.56 21.16 7.64
C TYR A 187 -9.17 22.50 8.04
N ARG A 188 -10.43 22.73 7.65
CA ARG A 188 -11.16 23.97 7.92
C ARG A 188 -12.30 23.79 8.90
N ASP A 189 -13.12 22.75 8.70
CA ASP A 189 -14.28 22.47 9.53
C ASP A 189 -14.61 20.97 9.59
N HIS A 190 -15.58 20.65 10.44
CA HIS A 190 -16.01 19.31 10.80
C HIS A 190 -16.76 18.52 9.69
N ARG A 191 -16.98 19.13 8.52
CA ARG A 191 -17.69 18.51 7.37
C ARG A 191 -16.92 18.59 6.06
N SER A 192 -15.88 19.42 5.94
CA SER A 192 -15.23 19.72 4.65
C SER A 192 -13.77 19.26 4.51
N GLY A 193 -13.24 18.48 5.45
CA GLY A 193 -11.85 17.99 5.36
C GLY A 193 -11.61 16.94 4.27
N LYS A 194 -10.32 16.67 4.01
CA LYS A 194 -9.85 15.65 3.06
C LYS A 194 -8.92 14.67 3.80
N PRO A 195 -9.25 13.36 3.86
CA PRO A 195 -8.37 12.37 4.48
C PRO A 195 -7.03 12.30 3.73
N ALA A 196 -5.93 12.45 4.47
CA ALA A 196 -4.58 12.54 3.94
C ALA A 196 -3.68 11.56 4.70
N GLY A 197 -3.30 10.45 4.09
CA GLY A 197 -2.46 9.43 4.71
C GLY A 197 -1.42 8.88 3.75
N PHE A 198 -0.56 8.01 4.27
CA PHE A 198 0.42 7.24 3.48
C PHE A 198 0.21 5.72 3.53
N GLY A 199 -0.70 5.26 4.39
CA GLY A 199 -1.04 3.84 4.57
C GLY A 199 -2.15 3.35 3.63
N PRO A 200 -2.49 2.06 3.68
CA PRO A 200 -3.47 1.47 2.77
C PRO A 200 -4.91 1.85 3.15
N VAL A 201 -5.76 2.02 2.14
CA VAL A 201 -7.19 2.29 2.24
C VAL A 201 -7.96 0.97 2.32
N ALA A 202 -8.87 0.83 3.28
CA ALA A 202 -9.65 -0.40 3.44
C ALA A 202 -10.68 -0.59 2.31
N ARG A 203 -10.97 -1.84 1.96
CA ARG A 203 -11.89 -2.23 0.88
C ARG A 203 -13.30 -1.64 0.99
N HIS A 204 -13.79 -1.51 2.21
CA HIS A 204 -15.13 -0.99 2.52
C HIS A 204 -15.19 0.55 2.55
N TRP A 205 -14.09 1.25 2.31
CA TRP A 205 -14.08 2.71 2.24
C TRP A 205 -14.36 3.18 0.82
N LEU A 206 -15.00 4.34 0.68
CA LEU A 206 -15.44 4.92 -0.60
C LEU A 206 -14.38 4.91 -1.72
N PRO A 207 -13.08 5.21 -1.46
CA PRO A 207 -12.09 5.25 -2.54
C PRO A 207 -11.91 3.91 -3.25
N ARG A 208 -12.22 2.79 -2.58
CA ARG A 208 -12.17 1.44 -3.15
C ARG A 208 -13.56 0.88 -3.41
N MET A 209 -14.50 1.07 -2.49
CA MET A 209 -15.88 0.58 -2.59
C MET A 209 -16.55 0.96 -3.92
N LYS A 210 -16.27 2.17 -4.44
CA LYS A 210 -16.79 2.64 -5.74
C LYS A 210 -16.43 1.75 -6.94
N TYR A 211 -15.44 0.85 -6.79
CA TYR A 211 -14.99 -0.09 -7.83
C TYR A 211 -15.48 -1.53 -7.60
N ALA A 212 -16.23 -1.80 -6.53
CA ALA A 212 -16.73 -3.13 -6.21
C ALA A 212 -17.82 -3.62 -7.17
N GLY A 213 -18.42 -2.71 -7.94
CA GLY A 213 -19.57 -3.00 -8.80
C GLY A 213 -20.89 -3.02 -8.03
N THR A 214 -21.98 -3.32 -8.74
CA THR A 214 -23.35 -3.22 -8.24
C THR A 214 -23.94 -4.60 -7.91
N TYR A 215 -24.21 -4.84 -6.64
CA TYR A 215 -24.80 -6.10 -6.13
C TYR A 215 -26.32 -5.92 -5.88
N GLY A 216 -27.12 -5.99 -6.94
CA GLY A 216 -28.59 -5.90 -6.88
C GLY A 216 -29.31 -7.17 -7.35
N GLU A 217 -30.66 -7.12 -7.46
CA GLU A 217 -31.47 -8.28 -7.85
C GLU A 217 -31.07 -8.91 -9.20
N GLU A 218 -30.63 -8.09 -10.17
CA GLU A 218 -30.18 -8.60 -11.46
C GLU A 218 -28.88 -9.41 -11.32
N TRP A 219 -27.93 -8.91 -10.52
CA TRP A 219 -26.70 -9.64 -10.21
C TRP A 219 -27.03 -10.96 -9.49
N GLU A 220 -27.92 -10.93 -8.50
CA GLU A 220 -28.34 -12.12 -7.75
C GLU A 220 -28.98 -13.19 -8.66
N LYS A 221 -29.84 -12.79 -9.60
CA LYS A 221 -30.53 -13.71 -10.52
C LYS A 221 -29.64 -14.27 -11.62
N THR A 222 -28.58 -13.56 -12.02
CA THR A 222 -27.88 -13.85 -13.30
C THR A 222 -26.37 -14.03 -13.19
N ARG A 223 -25.72 -13.50 -12.14
CA ARG A 223 -24.25 -13.46 -12.00
C ARG A 223 -23.75 -14.18 -10.76
N ASP A 224 -24.50 -14.20 -9.65
CA ASP A 224 -24.08 -14.91 -8.43
C ASP A 224 -23.61 -16.34 -8.75
N PRO A 225 -22.41 -16.78 -8.33
CA PRO A 225 -21.46 -16.13 -7.39
C PRO A 225 -20.33 -15.32 -8.03
N LEU A 226 -20.39 -15.00 -9.33
CA LEU A 226 -19.38 -14.19 -10.01
C LEU A 226 -19.47 -12.71 -9.61
N LEU A 227 -18.37 -11.97 -9.82
CA LEU A 227 -18.35 -10.52 -9.59
C LEU A 227 -19.32 -9.79 -10.54
N PRO A 228 -19.86 -8.63 -10.13
CA PRO A 228 -20.67 -7.78 -11.00
C PRO A 228 -19.95 -7.41 -12.30
N LEU A 229 -20.72 -7.21 -13.38
CA LEU A 229 -20.18 -6.83 -14.69
C LEU A 229 -19.46 -5.47 -14.68
N ASP A 230 -19.87 -4.57 -13.78
CA ASP A 230 -19.29 -3.25 -13.58
C ASP A 230 -18.17 -3.25 -12.52
N PHE A 231 -17.74 -4.42 -12.03
CA PHE A 231 -16.56 -4.54 -11.19
C PHE A 231 -15.32 -4.00 -11.93
N SER A 232 -14.51 -3.23 -11.21
CA SER A 232 -13.25 -2.73 -11.73
C SER A 232 -12.10 -3.21 -10.85
N ARG A 233 -11.07 -3.77 -11.48
CA ARG A 233 -9.82 -4.20 -10.80
C ARG A 233 -9.06 -3.08 -10.09
N MET A 234 -9.45 -1.81 -10.31
CA MET A 234 -9.01 -0.70 -9.44
C MET A 234 -9.40 -0.91 -7.98
N TYR A 235 -10.40 -1.75 -7.69
CA TYR A 235 -10.74 -2.22 -6.34
C TYR A 235 -9.55 -2.86 -5.60
N TYR A 236 -8.62 -3.49 -6.33
CA TYR A 236 -7.43 -4.11 -5.76
C TYR A 236 -6.33 -3.10 -5.39
N GLN A 237 -6.34 -1.87 -5.91
CA GLN A 237 -5.43 -0.82 -5.45
C GLN A 237 -5.79 -0.43 -4.01
N CYS A 238 -4.81 -0.51 -3.11
CA CYS A 238 -4.97 -0.16 -1.72
C CYS A 238 -4.24 1.13 -1.33
N ALA A 239 -3.32 1.66 -2.12
CA ALA A 239 -2.77 2.98 -1.83
C ALA A 239 -3.81 4.08 -2.10
N PRO A 240 -3.74 5.24 -1.42
CA PRO A 240 -4.44 6.44 -1.85
C PRO A 240 -4.21 6.73 -3.33
N GLU A 241 -5.18 7.33 -4.03
CA GLU A 241 -5.12 7.54 -5.48
C GLU A 241 -3.88 8.34 -5.93
N ASP A 242 -3.45 9.29 -5.10
CA ASP A 242 -2.22 10.08 -5.30
C ASP A 242 -0.92 9.35 -4.88
N GLN A 243 -1.04 8.07 -4.51
CA GLN A 243 0.04 7.14 -4.17
C GLN A 243 0.07 5.89 -5.06
N GLN A 244 -0.60 5.96 -6.20
CA GLN A 244 -0.60 4.94 -7.25
C GLN A 244 0.19 5.50 -8.44
N THR A 245 1.18 4.75 -8.93
CA THR A 245 2.00 5.19 -10.08
C THR A 245 1.19 5.16 -11.38
N LYS A 246 1.50 5.97 -12.40
CA LYS A 246 0.76 5.89 -13.68
C LYS A 246 0.93 4.55 -14.40
N ALA A 247 2.09 3.91 -14.24
CA ALA A 247 2.39 2.57 -14.73
C ALA A 247 3.14 1.78 -13.65
N PRO A 248 3.08 0.44 -13.65
CA PRO A 248 3.83 -0.37 -12.69
C PRO A 248 5.33 -0.05 -12.72
N LEU A 249 5.93 0.04 -11.54
CA LEU A 249 7.38 0.18 -11.40
C LEU A 249 8.09 -1.05 -11.97
N ILE A 250 9.32 -0.86 -12.43
CA ILE A 250 10.16 -1.92 -13.02
C ILE A 250 11.52 -2.08 -12.34
N GLY A 251 11.86 -1.21 -11.39
CA GLY A 251 13.17 -1.14 -10.75
C GLY A 251 14.08 -0.10 -11.41
N TYR A 252 15.09 0.34 -10.66
CA TYR A 252 15.95 1.50 -10.93
C TYR A 252 15.27 2.86 -10.85
N GLU A 253 14.05 2.93 -10.37
CA GLU A 253 13.47 4.19 -9.91
C GLU A 253 14.15 4.60 -8.60
N GLU A 254 14.41 5.90 -8.50
CA GLU A 254 14.95 6.49 -7.29
C GLU A 254 13.81 6.78 -6.32
N VAL A 255 13.97 6.33 -5.08
CA VAL A 255 13.07 6.62 -3.97
C VAL A 255 13.69 7.71 -3.13
N ARG A 256 12.93 8.79 -2.89
CA ARG A 256 13.32 9.87 -1.98
C ARG A 256 12.22 10.12 -0.97
N LEU A 257 12.59 10.20 0.30
CA LEU A 257 11.70 10.43 1.43
C LEU A 257 12.24 11.60 2.25
N GLY A 258 11.42 12.64 2.41
CA GLY A 258 11.69 13.77 3.29
C GLY A 258 10.90 13.67 4.59
N ASN A 259 11.58 13.82 5.72
CA ASN A 259 11.05 13.80 7.09
C ASN A 259 10.33 12.50 7.49
N PHE A 260 10.73 11.36 6.93
CA PHE A 260 10.26 10.03 7.37
C PHE A 260 11.26 9.31 8.28
N THR A 261 12.43 9.90 8.51
CA THR A 261 13.52 9.34 9.33
C THR A 261 14.05 10.42 10.27
N SER A 262 14.77 10.02 11.32
CA SER A 262 15.34 10.93 12.31
C SER A 262 16.44 11.84 11.74
N ASP A 263 17.13 11.41 10.68
CA ASP A 263 18.10 12.19 9.90
C ASP A 263 17.43 13.07 8.82
N GLY A 264 16.10 13.01 8.71
CA GLY A 264 15.28 13.91 7.90
C GLY A 264 15.23 13.58 6.41
N PHE A 265 16.11 12.74 5.89
CA PHE A 265 16.12 12.37 4.47
C PHE A 265 16.61 10.94 4.25
N LEU A 266 15.88 10.18 3.43
CA LEU A 266 16.25 8.84 3.01
C LEU A 266 16.14 8.73 1.48
N GLN A 267 17.19 8.22 0.85
CA GLN A 267 17.26 8.01 -0.59
C GLN A 267 17.91 6.67 -0.91
N PHE A 268 17.35 5.97 -1.89
CA PHE A 268 17.88 4.71 -2.41
C PHE A 268 17.35 4.44 -3.82
N LEU A 269 17.96 3.48 -4.50
CA LEU A 269 17.53 3.02 -5.81
C LEU A 269 16.80 1.69 -5.67
N LEU A 270 15.68 1.49 -6.35
CA LEU A 270 15.01 0.19 -6.35
C LEU A 270 15.84 -0.84 -7.13
N PRO A 271 16.04 -2.06 -6.61
CA PRO A 271 16.61 -3.14 -7.40
C PRO A 271 15.65 -3.53 -8.53
N ARG A 272 16.22 -3.86 -9.68
CA ARG A 272 15.45 -4.37 -10.83
C ARG A 272 15.61 -5.88 -10.92
N ILE A 273 14.53 -6.58 -10.58
CA ILE A 273 14.48 -8.03 -10.45
C ILE A 273 13.38 -8.54 -11.38
N THR A 274 13.70 -9.60 -12.12
CA THR A 274 12.80 -10.28 -13.07
C THR A 274 12.89 -11.78 -12.82
N PHE A 275 11.84 -12.52 -13.13
CA PHE A 275 11.72 -13.93 -12.74
C PHE A 275 11.50 -14.83 -13.94
N ASP A 276 12.08 -16.03 -13.88
CA ASP A 276 11.69 -17.13 -14.75
C ASP A 276 10.80 -18.08 -13.96
N MET A 277 9.59 -18.29 -14.48
CA MET A 277 8.56 -19.11 -13.87
C MET A 277 7.97 -20.05 -14.91
N THR A 278 7.97 -21.34 -14.59
CA THR A 278 7.33 -22.38 -15.42
C THR A 278 6.42 -23.21 -14.55
N THR A 279 5.16 -23.32 -14.95
CA THR A 279 4.16 -24.16 -14.31
C THR A 279 4.00 -25.46 -15.10
N GLU A 280 4.26 -26.57 -14.42
CA GLU A 280 4.09 -27.93 -14.92
C GLU A 280 2.67 -28.43 -14.66
N PHE A 281 2.18 -29.26 -15.58
CA PHE A 281 0.85 -29.85 -15.51
C PHE A 281 0.90 -31.36 -15.75
N TYR A 282 0.05 -32.12 -15.07
CA TYR A 282 -0.13 -33.53 -15.36
C TYR A 282 -0.81 -33.73 -16.72
N ASN A 283 -0.19 -34.54 -17.60
CA ASN A 283 -0.73 -34.90 -18.90
C ASN A 283 -1.09 -33.70 -19.80
N ARG A 284 -0.37 -32.59 -19.64
CA ARG A 284 -0.49 -31.36 -20.42
C ARG A 284 0.91 -30.76 -20.64
N PRO A 285 1.11 -29.94 -21.68
CA PRO A 285 2.35 -29.18 -21.82
C PRO A 285 2.52 -28.18 -20.69
N ASP A 286 3.77 -28.00 -20.26
CA ASP A 286 4.16 -26.95 -19.31
C ASP A 286 3.91 -25.57 -19.90
N ARG A 287 3.63 -24.60 -19.04
CA ARG A 287 3.37 -23.21 -19.43
C ARG A 287 4.36 -22.28 -18.75
N LYS A 288 4.95 -21.38 -19.52
CA LYS A 288 5.71 -20.25 -18.96
C LYS A 288 4.74 -19.19 -18.47
N ASN A 289 4.99 -18.66 -17.29
CA ASN A 289 4.21 -17.53 -16.79
C ASN A 289 4.67 -16.24 -17.47
N GLY A 290 3.80 -15.23 -17.48
CA GLY A 290 4.17 -13.88 -17.90
C GLY A 290 5.15 -13.20 -16.95
N GLU A 291 5.55 -11.98 -17.28
CA GLU A 291 6.36 -11.16 -16.38
C GLU A 291 5.56 -10.81 -15.11
N ALA A 292 6.16 -10.97 -13.94
CA ALA A 292 5.53 -10.58 -12.69
C ALA A 292 5.54 -9.04 -12.56
N ALA A 293 4.38 -8.43 -12.33
CA ALA A 293 4.26 -6.98 -12.17
C ALA A 293 4.48 -6.55 -10.71
N ILE A 294 5.14 -5.41 -10.48
CA ILE A 294 5.24 -4.84 -9.13
C ILE A 294 3.88 -4.30 -8.70
N HIS A 295 3.22 -5.02 -7.81
CA HIS A 295 1.92 -4.64 -7.24
C HIS A 295 2.09 -3.60 -6.13
N THR A 296 3.06 -3.78 -5.24
CA THR A 296 3.20 -2.94 -4.05
C THR A 296 4.68 -2.67 -3.76
N LEU A 297 5.02 -1.39 -3.52
CA LEU A 297 6.24 -0.97 -2.83
C LEU A 297 5.85 -0.51 -1.42
N ARG A 298 6.27 -1.24 -0.40
CA ARG A 298 6.04 -0.87 1.00
C ARG A 298 7.34 -0.42 1.64
N ILE A 299 7.35 0.77 2.22
CA ILE A 299 8.53 1.36 2.84
C ILE A 299 8.29 1.49 4.34
N LYS A 300 9.29 1.10 5.13
CA LYS A 300 9.32 1.16 6.60
C LYS A 300 10.50 2.02 7.04
N PRO A 301 10.41 3.36 6.94
CA PRO A 301 11.56 4.25 7.09
C PRO A 301 12.18 4.20 8.49
N ASP A 302 11.38 3.99 9.54
CA ASP A 302 11.87 3.83 10.92
C ASP A 302 12.84 2.66 11.07
N LEU A 303 12.62 1.60 10.29
CA LEU A 303 13.48 0.42 10.26
C LEU A 303 14.57 0.53 9.18
N ARG A 304 14.56 1.61 8.38
CA ARG A 304 15.30 1.74 7.11
C ARG A 304 15.13 0.50 6.23
N GLN A 305 13.90 0.02 6.10
CA GLN A 305 13.58 -1.16 5.31
C GLN A 305 12.54 -0.86 4.23
N PHE A 306 12.50 -1.69 3.20
CA PHE A 306 11.39 -1.72 2.25
C PHE A 306 11.17 -3.14 1.75
N SER A 307 9.96 -3.40 1.23
CA SER A 307 9.64 -4.62 0.52
C SER A 307 8.97 -4.32 -0.82
N ILE A 308 9.28 -5.14 -1.81
CA ILE A 308 8.61 -5.11 -3.11
C ILE A 308 7.82 -6.42 -3.23
N THR A 309 6.53 -6.30 -3.56
CA THR A 309 5.68 -7.44 -3.91
C THR A 309 5.47 -7.45 -5.42
N TRP A 310 5.84 -8.56 -6.06
CA TRP A 310 5.47 -8.88 -7.43
C TRP A 310 4.33 -9.88 -7.46
N MET A 311 3.54 -9.83 -8.53
CA MET A 311 2.49 -10.79 -8.79
C MET A 311 2.57 -11.32 -10.21
N SER A 312 2.56 -12.64 -10.34
CA SER A 312 2.40 -13.35 -11.60
C SER A 312 1.04 -14.03 -11.63
N THR A 313 0.38 -13.95 -12.78
CA THR A 313 -0.89 -14.64 -13.03
C THR A 313 -0.78 -15.52 -14.27
N LEU A 314 -1.39 -16.72 -14.20
CA LEU A 314 -1.47 -17.66 -15.31
C LEU A 314 -2.91 -18.18 -15.39
N PRO A 315 -3.69 -17.82 -16.42
CA PRO A 315 -4.99 -18.43 -16.66
C PRO A 315 -4.87 -19.94 -16.90
N VAL A 316 -5.65 -20.73 -16.17
CA VAL A 316 -5.65 -22.20 -16.20
C VAL A 316 -7.07 -22.78 -16.26
N PRO A 317 -7.96 -22.27 -17.14
CA PRO A 317 -9.34 -22.73 -17.17
C PRO A 317 -9.40 -24.24 -17.46
N TYR A 318 -10.07 -25.00 -16.58
CA TYR A 318 -10.27 -26.45 -16.70
C TYR A 318 -9.00 -27.31 -16.63
N ASP A 319 -7.90 -26.75 -16.11
CA ASP A 319 -6.63 -27.47 -15.91
C ASP A 319 -6.06 -27.26 -14.48
N GLU A 320 -6.82 -26.63 -13.59
CA GLU A 320 -6.45 -26.33 -12.20
C GLU A 320 -6.20 -27.59 -11.36
N GLU A 321 -6.93 -28.66 -11.65
CA GLU A 321 -6.76 -29.99 -11.06
C GLU A 321 -5.50 -30.69 -11.56
N ARG A 322 -4.95 -30.24 -12.69
CA ARG A 322 -3.74 -30.79 -13.31
C ARG A 322 -2.49 -30.03 -12.93
N LEU A 323 -2.59 -28.89 -12.25
CA LEU A 323 -1.45 -28.15 -11.74
C LEU A 323 -0.57 -29.07 -10.88
N LYS A 324 0.67 -29.25 -11.31
CA LYS A 324 1.64 -30.09 -10.62
C LYS A 324 2.56 -29.25 -9.75
N MET A 325 3.30 -28.34 -10.37
CA MET A 325 4.34 -27.57 -9.71
C MET A 325 4.60 -26.29 -10.47
N THR A 326 5.00 -25.22 -9.78
CA THR A 326 5.64 -24.07 -10.42
C THR A 326 7.07 -23.95 -9.92
N SER A 327 8.02 -23.85 -10.84
CA SER A 327 9.41 -23.54 -10.52
C SER A 327 9.65 -22.05 -10.67
N LEU A 328 10.23 -21.41 -9.66
CA LEU A 328 10.48 -19.98 -9.59
C LEU A 328 11.99 -19.73 -9.38
N SER A 329 12.60 -18.95 -10.28
CA SER A 329 14.00 -18.54 -10.18
C SER A 329 14.19 -17.07 -10.59
N ILE A 330 15.29 -16.45 -10.16
CA ILE A 330 15.65 -15.11 -10.62
C ILE A 330 16.22 -15.21 -12.04
N ARG A 331 15.65 -14.47 -12.98
CA ARG A 331 16.18 -14.36 -14.34
C ARG A 331 17.49 -13.58 -14.32
N LYS A 332 18.55 -14.19 -14.86
CA LYS A 332 19.85 -13.52 -15.00
C LYS A 332 19.76 -12.34 -15.97
N ARG A 333 20.12 -11.14 -15.52
CA ARG A 333 20.25 -9.96 -16.38
C ARG A 333 21.65 -9.86 -16.95
N ILE A 334 21.73 -9.56 -18.24
CA ILE A 334 22.96 -9.30 -18.98
C ILE A 334 22.96 -7.82 -19.37
N GLY A 335 24.13 -7.18 -19.40
CA GLY A 335 24.27 -5.80 -19.90
C GLY A 335 23.80 -4.71 -18.92
N ILE A 336 23.99 -4.92 -17.61
CA ILE A 336 23.80 -3.86 -16.62
C ILE A 336 24.82 -2.74 -16.90
N SER A 337 24.35 -1.50 -17.03
CA SER A 337 25.25 -0.39 -17.36
C SER A 337 26.24 -0.13 -16.21
N PRO A 338 27.50 0.26 -16.50
CA PRO A 338 28.48 0.58 -15.46
C PRO A 338 27.99 1.67 -14.49
N LYS A 339 27.18 2.62 -14.99
CA LYS A 339 26.58 3.68 -14.19
C LYS A 339 25.62 3.13 -13.12
N ILE A 340 24.82 2.11 -13.45
CA ILE A 340 23.91 1.48 -12.51
C ILE A 340 24.67 0.57 -11.54
N ALA A 341 25.64 -0.20 -12.03
CA ALA A 341 26.49 -1.02 -11.14
C ALA A 341 27.22 -0.15 -10.10
N ALA A 342 27.71 1.02 -10.50
CA ALA A 342 28.39 1.97 -9.63
C ALA A 342 27.49 2.57 -8.53
N THR A 343 26.16 2.52 -8.64
CA THR A 343 25.28 2.98 -7.55
C THR A 343 25.27 2.01 -6.37
N GLY A 344 25.81 0.80 -6.53
CA GLY A 344 25.71 -0.26 -5.52
C GLY A 344 24.27 -0.73 -5.29
N VAL A 345 23.40 -0.58 -6.29
CA VAL A 345 22.06 -1.15 -6.25
C VAL A 345 22.16 -2.67 -6.10
N TRP A 346 21.27 -3.27 -5.33
CA TRP A 346 21.31 -4.72 -5.15
C TRP A 346 21.18 -5.45 -6.49
N LEU A 347 22.06 -6.43 -6.71
CA LEU A 347 22.09 -7.33 -7.84
C LEU A 347 22.13 -8.76 -7.32
N ALA A 348 21.41 -9.67 -8.01
CA ALA A 348 21.43 -11.09 -7.67
C ALA A 348 22.83 -11.68 -7.83
N GLU A 349 23.15 -12.73 -7.06
CA GLU A 349 24.42 -13.43 -7.15
C GLU A 349 24.70 -13.89 -8.59
N GLY A 350 25.94 -13.66 -9.07
CA GLY A 350 26.33 -13.93 -10.45
C GLY A 350 25.97 -12.85 -11.48
N GLN A 351 25.45 -11.69 -11.04
CA GLN A 351 25.27 -10.48 -11.86
C GLN A 351 26.21 -9.32 -11.48
N GLN A 352 27.03 -9.50 -10.44
CA GLN A 352 27.99 -8.50 -9.95
C GLN A 352 29.30 -8.51 -10.73
#